data_AF-A0A661JRX1-F1
#
_entry.id   AF-A0A661JRX1-F1
#
_cell.length_a   1.000
_cell.length_b   1.000
_cell.length_c   1.000
_cell.angle_alpha   90.00
_cell.angle_beta   90.00
_cell.angle_gamma   90.00
#
_symmetry.space_group_name_H-M   'P 1'
#
loop_
_entity.id
_entity.type
_entity.pdbx_description
1 polymer ?
#
loop_
_entity_poly.entity_id
_entity_poly.type
_entity_poly.pdbx_seq_one_letter_code
_entity_poly.pdbx_strand_id
1 'polypeptide(L)' 'MQSNSPSKKVRLNVQISSELKNKLFQLSASQGKKVSTLVRESIEEKLKQIDKKIFEEKMKTAYKELAQ' A
#
# COMPACT_ATOMS: atom_id res chain seq x y z
N MET A 1 8.55 -9.08 25.93
CA MET A 1 8.26 -7.63 26.00
C MET A 1 8.46 -7.06 24.61
N GLN A 2 7.39 -6.73 23.89
CA GLN A 2 7.48 -6.20 22.52
C GLN A 2 8.16 -4.83 22.57
N SER A 3 9.31 -4.73 21.90
CA SER A 3 10.06 -3.50 21.75
C SER A 3 9.25 -2.49 20.93
N ASN A 4 8.69 -1.50 21.62
CA ASN A 4 8.08 -0.31 21.04
C ASN A 4 9.19 0.54 20.40
N SER A 5 9.72 0.09 19.25
CA SER A 5 10.61 0.94 18.46
C SER A 5 9.75 2.03 17.81
N PRO A 6 10.02 3.33 18.02
CA PRO A 6 9.30 4.38 17.31
C PRO A 6 9.55 4.17 15.83
N SER A 7 8.47 3.92 15.07
CA SER A 7 8.54 3.68 13.63
C SER A 7 9.32 4.82 12.98
N LYS A 8 10.55 4.51 12.54
CA LYS A 8 11.44 5.51 11.97
C LYS A 8 10.79 6.03 10.70
N LYS A 9 10.33 7.29 10.71
CA LYS A 9 9.73 7.93 9.54
C LYS A 9 10.80 8.09 8.47
N VAL A 10 10.67 7.39 7.36
CA VAL A 10 11.54 7.52 6.19
C VAL A 10 10.83 8.32 5.10
N ARG A 11 11.59 9.10 4.32
CA ARG A 11 11.07 9.85 3.17
C ARG A 11 11.34 9.05 1.89
N LEU A 12 10.32 8.95 1.04
CA LEU A 12 10.42 8.40 -0.31
C LEU A 12 10.28 9.54 -1.31
N ASN A 13 11.28 9.71 -2.18
CA ASN A 13 11.23 10.66 -3.29
C ASN A 13 10.92 9.89 -4.57
N VAL A 14 9.88 10.32 -5.29
CA VAL A 14 9.45 9.67 -6.54
C VAL A 14 9.26 10.72 -7.64
N GLN A 15 9.59 10.33 -8.87
CA GLN A 15 9.20 11.08 -10.06
C GLN A 15 7.89 10.51 -10.59
N ILE A 16 6.95 11.40 -10.89
CA ILE A 16 5.64 11.06 -11.44
C ILE A 16 5.30 12.04 -12.55
N SER A 17 4.38 11.64 -13.43
CA SER A 17 3.87 12.55 -14.47
C SER A 17 3.15 13.76 -13.85
N SER A 18 3.16 14.87 -14.58
CA SER A 18 2.41 16.07 -14.21
C SER A 18 0.91 15.78 -14.06
N GLU A 19 0.36 14.96 -14.96
CA GLU A 19 -1.04 14.53 -14.91
C GLU A 19 -1.36 13.78 -13.62
N LEU A 20 -0.50 12.82 -13.22
CA LEU A 20 -0.71 12.07 -11.99
C LEU A 20 -0.61 12.97 -10.75
N LYS A 21 0.35 13.90 -10.74
CA LYS A 21 0.47 14.91 -9.67
C LYS A 21 -0.82 15.72 -9.56
N ASN A 22 -1.38 16.19 -10.66
CA ASN A 22 -2.62 16.98 -10.66
C ASN A 22 -3.81 16.17 -10.13
N LYS A 23 -3.96 14.91 -10.57
CA LYS A 23 -4.99 13.99 -10.05
C LYS A 23 -4.87 13.79 -8.53
N LEU A 24 -3.65 13.60 -8.03
CA LEU A 24 -3.40 13.48 -6.59
C LEU A 24 -3.81 14.74 -5.82
N PHE A 25 -3.51 15.93 -6.35
CA PHE A 25 -3.94 17.19 -5.73
C PHE A 25 -5.46 17.31 -5.68
N GLN A 26 -6.15 17.07 -6.79
CA GLN A 26 -7.62 17.16 -6.85
C GLN A 26 -8.29 16.18 -5.89
N LEU A 27 -7.85 14.92 -5.87
CA LEU A 27 -8.38 13.91 -4.95
C LEU A 27 -8.08 14.22 -3.50
N SER A 28 -6.89 14.76 -3.20
CA SER A 28 -6.55 15.14 -1.84
C SER A 28 -7.41 16.30 -1.34
N ALA A 29 -7.69 17.26 -2.23
CA ALA A 29 -8.55 18.41 -1.93
C ALA A 29 -10.01 17.98 -1.70
N SER A 30 -10.56 17.09 -2.54
CA SER A 30 -11.94 16.61 -2.39
C SER A 30 -12.15 15.80 -1.11
N GLN A 31 -11.11 15.13 -0.59
CA GLN A 31 -11.15 14.39 0.66
C GLN A 31 -10.74 15.22 1.89
N GLY A 32 -10.32 16.48 1.72
CA GLY A 32 -9.83 17.32 2.81
C GLY A 32 -8.53 16.82 3.45
N LYS A 33 -7.69 16.08 2.69
CA LYS A 33 -6.46 15.46 3.19
C LYS A 33 -5.23 16.02 2.48
N LYS A 34 -4.06 15.90 3.13
CA LYS A 34 -2.77 16.17 2.47
C LYS A 34 -2.49 15.10 1.43
N VAL A 35 -1.88 15.47 0.30
CA VAL A 35 -1.42 14.53 -0.74
C VAL A 35 -0.57 13.41 -0.14
N SER A 36 0.35 13.71 0.79
CA SER A 36 1.19 12.69 1.43
C SER A 36 0.41 11.71 2.32
N THR A 37 -0.71 12.15 2.90
CA THR A 37 -1.61 11.25 3.64
C THR A 37 -2.35 10.34 2.68
N LEU A 38 -2.96 10.92 1.63
CA LEU A 38 -3.66 10.16 0.58
C LEU A 38 -2.75 9.10 -0.03
N VAL A 39 -1.55 9.49 -0.46
CA VAL A 39 -0.57 8.57 -1.08
C VAL A 39 -0.16 7.46 -0.12
N ARG A 40 0.05 7.76 1.17
CA ARG A 40 0.41 6.75 2.16
C ARG A 40 -0.72 5.74 2.35
N GLU A 41 -1.95 6.21 2.56
CA GLU A 41 -3.13 5.36 2.72
C GLU A 41 -3.32 4.45 1.51
N SER A 42 -3.23 4.99 0.29
CA SER A 42 -3.35 4.20 -0.94
C SER A 42 -2.24 3.16 -1.10
N ILE A 43 -0.99 3.49 -0.73
CA ILE A 43 0.12 2.52 -0.76
C ILE A 43 -0.14 1.40 0.25
N GLU A 44 -0.52 1.72 1.49
CA GLU A 44 -0.80 0.72 2.52
C GLU A 44 -1.95 -0.22 2.11
N GLU A 45 -3.03 0.34 1.56
CA GLU A 45 -4.13 -0.46 1.04
C GLU A 45 -3.68 -1.39 -0.09
N LYS A 46 -2.91 -0.85 -1.04
CA LYS A 46 -2.42 -1.64 -2.17
C LYS A 46 -1.50 -2.78 -1.72
N LEU A 47 -0.63 -2.53 -0.74
CA LEU A 47 0.25 -3.55 -0.16
C LEU A 47 -0.57 -4.67 0.50
N LYS A 48 -1.58 -4.33 1.31
CA LYS A 48 -2.49 -5.34 1.90
C LYS A 48 -3.17 -6.21 0.85
N GLN A 49 -3.61 -5.62 -0.26
CA GLN A 49 -4.22 -6.36 -1.36
C GLN A 49 -3.21 -7.31 -2.05
N ILE A 50 -1.96 -6.87 -2.20
CA ILE A 50 -0.88 -7.71 -2.77
C ILE A 50 -0.58 -8.87 -1.83
N ASP A 51 -0.41 -8.62 -0.53
CA ASP A 51 -0.13 -9.66 0.47
C ASP A 51 -1.25 -10.70 0.51
N LYS A 52 -2.52 -10.25 0.49
CA LYS A 52 -3.69 -11.13 0.43
C LYS A 52 -3.64 -12.03 -0.81
N LYS A 53 -3.35 -11.47 -1.99
CA LYS A 53 -3.23 -12.27 -3.23
C LYS A 53 -2.12 -13.29 -3.15
N ILE A 54 -0.96 -12.91 -2.63
CA ILE A 54 0.17 -13.84 -2.45
C ILE A 54 -0.23 -14.98 -1.51
N PHE A 55 -0.91 -14.67 -0.40
CA PHE A 55 -1.38 -15.68 0.54
C PHE A 55 -2.40 -16.63 -0.09
N GLU A 56 -3.40 -16.11 -0.79
CA GLU A 56 -4.42 -16.91 -1.48
C GLU A 56 -3.81 -17.86 -2.52
N GLU A 57 -2.83 -17.38 -3.30
CA GLU A 57 -2.13 -18.23 -4.27
C GLU A 57 -1.31 -19.33 -3.58
N LYS A 58 -0.60 -19.02 -2.49
CA LYS A 58 0.10 -20.04 -1.69
C LYS A 58 -0.84 -21.11 -1.14
N MET A 59 -2.01 -20.71 -0.64
CA MET A 59 -3.02 -21.65 -0.13
C MET A 59 -3.53 -22.54 -1.25
N LYS A 60 -3.88 -21.99 -2.42
CA LYS A 60 -4.32 -22.77 -3.58
C LYS A 60 -3.29 -23.83 -4.00
N THR A 61 -2.00 -23.47 -4.00
CA THR A 61 -0.93 -24.42 -4.29
C THR A 61 -0.86 -25.54 -3.25
N ALA A 62 -0.86 -25.19 -1.95
CA ALA A 62 -0.82 -26.19 -0.88
C ALA A 62 -2.02 -27.15 -0.92
N TYR A 63 -3.23 -26.65 -1.20
CA TYR A 63 -4.42 -27.51 -1.35
C TYR A 63 -4.34 -28.43 -2.58
N LYS A 64 -3.71 -27.99 -3.68
CA LYS A 64 -3.48 -28.85 -4.86
C LYS A 64 -2.48 -29.95 -4.56
N GLU A 65 -1.41 -29.64 -3.82
CA GLU A 65 -0.41 -30.62 -3.39
C GLU A 65 -0.99 -31.65 -2.41
N LEU A 66 -1.91 -31.25 -1.54
CA LEU A 66 -2.60 -32.16 -0.60
C LEU A 66 -3.66 -33.06 -1.27
N ALA A 67 -4.11 -32.71 -2.47
CA ALA A 67 -5.10 -33.48 -3.23
C ALA A 67 -4.46 -34.51 -4.18
N GLN A 68 -3.12 -34.59 -4.22
CA GLN A 68 -2.34 -35.65 -4.86
C GLN A 68 -1.91 -36.69 -3.83
#